data_AF-A0A8J8BS32-F1
#
_entry.id   AF-A0A8J8BS32-F1
#
_cell.length_a   1.000
_cell.length_b   1.000
_cell.length_c   1.000
_cell.angle_alpha   90.00
_cell.angle_beta   90.00
_cell.angle_gamma   90.00
#
_symmetry.space_group_name_H-M   'P 1'
#
loop_
_entity.id
_entity.type
_entity.pdbx_description
1 polymer ?
#
loop_
_entity_poly.entity_id
_entity_poly.type
_entity_poly.pdbx_seq_one_letter_code
_entity_poly.pdbx_strand_id
1 'polypeptide(L)' 'MPEEAKTDNITLRLWLETLESVIGVNGVKSILNYSHLEKYIESPPPDNDNLDIAVEDLHRLYL' A
#
# COMPACT_ATOMS: atom_id res chain seq x y z
N MET A 1 -9.84 14.91 17.65
CA MET A 1 -9.89 13.95 16.52
C MET A 1 -9.07 12.76 16.97
N PRO A 2 -9.57 11.52 16.93
CA PRO A 2 -8.69 10.39 17.16
C PRO A 2 -7.59 10.45 16.09
N GLU A 3 -6.32 10.32 16.49
CA GLU A 3 -5.22 10.26 15.54
C GLU A 3 -5.50 9.10 14.57
N GLU A 4 -5.37 9.36 13.27
CA GLU A 4 -5.44 8.29 12.27
C GLU A 4 -4.36 7.27 12.60
N ALA A 5 -4.77 6.02 12.83
CA ALA A 5 -3.83 4.95 13.12
C ALA A 5 -2.92 4.76 11.90
N LYS A 6 -1.61 4.69 12.16
CA LYS A 6 -0.59 4.49 11.12
C LYS A 6 0.16 3.18 11.31
N THR A 7 0.67 2.67 10.19
CA THR A 7 1.55 1.51 10.11
C THR A 7 2.84 1.89 9.37
N ASP A 8 3.86 1.05 9.49
CA ASP A 8 5.16 1.24 8.88
C ASP A 8 5.11 1.13 7.34
N ASN A 9 6.03 1.85 6.68
CA ASN A 9 6.18 1.82 5.22
C ASN A 9 6.57 0.42 4.70
N ILE A 10 7.43 -0.30 5.43
CA ILE A 10 7.94 -1.61 5.00
C ILE A 10 6.81 -2.65 4.84
N THR A 11 5.79 -2.63 5.70
CA THR A 11 4.64 -3.54 5.61
C THR A 11 3.90 -3.36 4.29
N LEU A 12 3.46 -2.13 3.96
CA LEU A 12 2.73 -1.90 2.72
C LEU A 12 3.63 -2.14 1.49
N ARG A 13 4.91 -1.75 1.57
CA ARG A 13 5.87 -1.98 0.50
C ARG A 13 6.01 -3.47 0.17
N LEU A 14 6.24 -4.31 1.18
CA LEU A 14 6.40 -5.74 1.01
C LEU A 14 5.14 -6.39 0.41
N TRP A 15 3.96 -5.92 0.80
CA TRP A 15 2.70 -6.34 0.19
C TRP A 15 2.63 -6.02 -1.30
N LEU A 16 2.96 -4.79 -1.70
CA LEU A 16 2.95 -4.39 -3.11
C LEU A 16 3.99 -5.15 -3.94
N GLU A 17 5.20 -5.33 -3.42
CA GLU A 17 6.25 -6.12 -4.07
C GLU A 17 5.85 -7.60 -4.21
N THR A 18 5.20 -8.16 -3.19
CA THR A 18 4.67 -9.54 -3.22
C THR A 18 3.57 -9.66 -4.27
N LEU A 19 2.60 -8.73 -4.29
CA LEU A 19 1.56 -8.72 -5.32
C LEU A 19 2.18 -8.58 -6.71
N GLU A 20 3.12 -7.67 -6.91
CA GLU A 20 3.81 -7.48 -8.18
C GLU A 20 4.49 -8.77 -8.66
N SER A 21 5.11 -9.52 -7.75
CA SER A 21 5.75 -10.80 -8.08
C SER A 21 4.76 -11.89 -8.54
N VAL A 22 3.49 -11.81 -8.14
CA VAL A 22 2.46 -12.82 -8.45
C VAL A 22 1.63 -12.43 -9.67
N ILE A 23 1.21 -11.17 -9.76
CA ILE A 23 0.27 -10.69 -10.79
C ILE A 23 0.87 -9.67 -11.78
N GLY A 24 2.14 -9.31 -11.59
CA GLY A 24 2.84 -8.31 -12.41
C GLY A 24 2.43 -6.87 -12.11
N VAL A 25 3.24 -5.93 -12.61
CA VAL A 25 3.08 -4.49 -12.39
C VAL A 25 1.70 -3.95 -12.78
N ASN A 26 1.13 -4.43 -13.89
CA ASN A 26 -0.19 -3.99 -14.33
C ASN A 26 -1.31 -4.52 -13.44
N GLY A 27 -1.15 -5.72 -12.88
CA GLY A 27 -2.09 -6.28 -11.92
C GLY A 27 -2.14 -5.45 -10.63
N VAL A 28 -0.97 -5.07 -10.11
CA VAL A 28 -0.88 -4.19 -8.93
C VAL A 28 -1.52 -2.84 -9.19
N LYS A 29 -1.25 -2.22 -10.35
CA LYS A 29 -1.89 -0.95 -10.74
C LYS A 29 -3.42 -1.06 -10.79
N SER A 30 -3.96 -2.17 -11.30
CA SER A 30 -5.40 -2.42 -11.31
C SER A 30 -5.98 -2.56 -9.90
N ILE A 31 -5.31 -3.27 -8.98
CA ILE A 31 -5.75 -3.41 -7.58
C ILE A 31 -5.72 -2.05 -6.88
N LEU A 32 -4.61 -1.31 -6.99
CA LEU A 32 -4.48 0.02 -6.38
C LEU A 32 -5.55 0.98 -6.88
N ASN A 33 -5.87 0.95 -8.17
CA ASN A 33 -6.96 1.75 -8.73
C ASN A 33 -8.33 1.33 -8.18
N TYR A 34 -8.64 0.02 -8.18
CA TYR A 34 -9.90 -0.49 -7.64
C TYR A 34 -10.09 -0.15 -6.15
N SER A 35 -9.00 -0.06 -5.40
CA SER A 35 -8.99 0.20 -3.95
C SER A 35 -8.96 1.70 -3.59
N HIS A 36 -8.94 2.59 -4.58
CA HIS A 36 -8.74 4.04 -4.42
C HIS A 36 -7.41 4.42 -3.73
N LEU A 37 -6.35 3.72 -4.11
CA LEU A 37 -4.97 3.85 -3.61
C LEU A 37 -4.00 4.24 -4.72
N GLU A 38 -4.46 5.00 -5.71
CA GLU A 38 -3.69 5.42 -6.89
C GLU A 38 -2.40 6.17 -6.51
N LYS A 39 -2.37 6.78 -5.32
CA LYS A 39 -1.20 7.46 -4.75
C LYS A 39 0.04 6.57 -4.67
N TYR A 40 -0.10 5.24 -4.62
CA TYR A 40 1.03 4.30 -4.56
C TYR A 40 1.48 3.76 -5.93
N ILE A 41 0.81 4.09 -7.04
CA ILE A 41 1.13 3.54 -8.37
C ILE A 41 2.52 3.98 -8.85
N GLU A 42 2.84 5.27 -8.71
CA GLU A 42 4.14 5.84 -9.13
C GLU A 42 4.97 6.34 -7.95
N SER A 43 4.45 6.17 -6.72
CA SER A 43 5.10 6.57 -5.48
C SER A 43 4.89 5.49 -4.41
N PRO A 44 5.53 4.32 -4.57
CA PRO A 44 5.45 3.26 -3.57
C PRO A 44 6.05 3.74 -2.24
N PRO A 45 5.62 3.17 -1.09
CA PRO A 45 6.19 3.51 0.20
C PRO A 45 7.72 3.37 0.20
N PRO A 46 8.45 4.29 0.86
CA PRO A 46 9.90 4.18 0.97
C PRO A 46 10.30 2.93 1.77
N ASP A 47 11.50 2.43 1.52
CA ASP A 47 12.05 1.26 2.22
C ASP A 47 12.59 1.68 3.60
N ASN A 48 11.69 1.82 4.57
CA ASN A 48 12.01 2.11 5.97
C ASN A 48 10.83 1.74 6.90
N ASP A 49 11.07 1.83 8.21
CA ASP A 49 10.10 1.43 9.24
C ASP A 49 9.28 2.63 9.78
N ASN A 50 9.27 3.77 9.08
CA ASN A 50 8.53 4.95 9.55
C ASN A 50 7.02 4.70 9.48
N LEU A 51 6.30 5.12 10.52
CA LEU A 51 4.85 5.03 10.61
C LEU A 51 4.17 6.14 9.80
N ASP A 52 4.18 6.01 8.46
CA ASP A 52 3.63 7.00 7.54
C ASP A 52 2.35 6.55 6.82
N ILE A 53 2.07 5.24 6.79
CA ILE A 53 0.94 4.67 6.06
C ILE A 53 -0.30 4.68 6.92
N ALA A 54 -1.43 5.19 6.41
CA ALA A 54 -2.69 5.08 7.14
C ALA A 54 -3.13 3.61 7.17
N VAL A 55 -3.53 3.11 8.35
CA VAL A 55 -4.03 1.72 8.50
C VAL A 55 -5.21 1.44 7.57
N GLU A 56 -6.04 2.45 7.28
CA GLU A 56 -7.14 2.39 6.32
C GLU A 56 -6.66 2.03 4.90
N ASP A 57 -5.49 2.49 4.48
CA ASP A 57 -4.93 2.14 3.17
C ASP A 57 -4.57 0.65 3.12
N LEU A 58 -4.07 0.10 4.22
CA LEU A 58 -3.80 -1.33 4.33
C LEU A 58 -5.11 -2.12 4.27
N HIS A 59 -6.13 -1.71 5.04
CA HIS A 59 -7.46 -2.35 5.04
C HIS A 59 -8.06 -2.46 3.64
N ARG A 60 -7.96 -1.41 2.82
CA ARG A 60 -8.47 -1.39 1.44
C ARG A 60 -7.84 -2.42 0.51
N LEU A 61 -6.70 -3.02 0.87
CA LEU A 61 -6.04 -4.05 0.06
C LEU A 61 -6.50 -5.48 0.37
N TYR A 62 -7.07 -5.74 1.54
CA TYR A 62 -7.43 -7.11 1.96
C TYR A 62 -8.84 -7.26 2.55
N LEU A 63 -9.62 -6.19 2.67
CA LEU A 63 -11.04 -6.19 3.02
C LEU A 63 -11.88 -5.69 1.84
#